data_AF-A0A832L9R5-F1
#
_entry.id   AF-A0A832L9R5-F1
#
_cell.length_a   1.000
_cell.length_b   1.000
_cell.length_c   1.000
_cell.angle_alpha   90.00
_cell.angle_beta   90.00
_cell.angle_gamma   90.00
#
_symmetry.space_group_name_H-M   'P 1'
#
loop_
_entity.id
_entity.type
_entity.pdbx_description
1 polymer ?
#
loop_
_entity_poly.entity_id
_entity_poly.type
_entity_poly.pdbx_seq_one_letter_code
_entity_poly.pdbx_strand_id
1 'polypeptide(L)'
;ADKLAKLILDSNDKYTVRTGEKLDLGDGYAIEAKQVDVDGKKVWLEFSKDGELVDDEIIEVGTGDAKSNTWNVELDDIEGEDDVVVLKLHVNQVFQGAVDSIAQIEGLWLIDYANAMTIKSDDEFDELNKVSINGPTLTIRNDDTFTLSRDSTEKIAEGMSFKIADTPATELRYYPFVEKIVGEGDGPIEKPTPDENKTVEVNKTVEENKTVEENKTVETPGENSVEEPTTPAEKPDKTPGFGVVLGLVGLLAVVYLVRRNN
;
A
#
# COMPACT_ATOMS: atom_id res chain seq x y z
N ALA A 1 -16.00 14.80 5.24
CA ALA A 1 -16.82 14.24 4.12
C ALA A 1 -16.50 14.89 2.77
N ASP A 2 -15.58 15.84 2.81
CA ASP A 2 -15.13 16.71 1.74
C ASP A 2 -13.81 16.21 1.14
N LYS A 3 -13.01 15.45 1.90
CA LYS A 3 -11.77 14.85 1.43
C LYS A 3 -12.01 13.42 0.96
N LEU A 4 -11.58 13.13 -0.27
CA LEU A 4 -11.87 11.88 -0.97
C LEU A 4 -10.62 11.41 -1.71
N ALA A 5 -10.41 10.10 -1.75
CA ALA A 5 -9.42 9.45 -2.59
C ALA A 5 -10.05 8.25 -3.29
N LYS A 6 -9.56 7.92 -4.49
CA LYS A 6 -10.01 6.75 -5.23
C LYS A 6 -9.51 5.48 -4.54
N LEU A 7 -10.34 4.44 -4.48
CA LEU A 7 -9.90 3.11 -4.08
C LEU A 7 -9.12 2.45 -5.23
N ILE A 8 -7.88 2.04 -4.98
CA ILE A 8 -7.05 1.30 -5.93
C ILE A 8 -7.29 -0.20 -5.77
N LEU A 9 -7.17 -0.70 -4.53
CA LEU A 9 -7.25 -2.12 -4.24
C LEU A 9 -8.06 -2.36 -2.98
N ASP A 10 -8.93 -3.36 -3.03
CA ASP A 10 -9.59 -3.98 -1.88
C ASP A 10 -9.72 -5.47 -2.23
N SER A 11 -8.87 -6.29 -1.60
CA SER A 11 -8.61 -7.66 -2.01
C SER A 11 -8.28 -8.55 -0.83
N ASN A 12 -8.84 -9.75 -0.85
CA ASN A 12 -8.49 -10.86 0.02
C ASN A 12 -7.78 -12.00 -0.73
N ASP A 13 -7.34 -11.76 -1.97
CA ASP A 13 -6.55 -12.71 -2.75
C ASP A 13 -5.16 -12.91 -2.14
N LYS A 14 -4.52 -14.03 -2.50
CA LYS A 14 -3.19 -14.42 -2.05
C LYS A 14 -2.12 -13.98 -3.03
N TYR A 15 -1.11 -13.30 -2.52
CA TYR A 15 0.05 -12.85 -3.28
C TYR A 15 1.32 -13.39 -2.62
N THR A 16 2.23 -13.94 -3.42
CA THR A 16 3.57 -14.34 -2.94
C THR A 16 4.57 -13.29 -3.38
N VAL A 17 5.29 -12.71 -2.43
CA VAL A 17 6.36 -11.74 -2.71
C VAL A 17 7.69 -12.36 -2.31
N ARG A 18 8.54 -12.63 -3.28
CA ARG A 18 9.91 -13.08 -3.03
C ARG A 18 10.76 -11.91 -2.58
N THR A 19 11.73 -12.17 -1.70
CA THR A 19 12.64 -11.11 -1.25
C THR A 19 13.39 -10.47 -2.41
N GLY A 20 13.35 -9.14 -2.48
CA GLY A 20 13.93 -8.33 -3.56
C GLY A 20 13.05 -8.19 -4.81
N GLU A 21 11.87 -8.81 -4.85
CA GLU A 21 10.88 -8.61 -5.92
C GLU A 21 9.79 -7.63 -5.46
N LYS A 22 9.27 -6.86 -6.42
CA LYS A 22 8.18 -5.91 -6.20
C LYS A 22 6.86 -6.51 -6.63
N LEU A 23 5.87 -6.43 -5.76
CA LEU A 23 4.46 -6.62 -6.06
C LEU A 23 3.86 -5.27 -6.49
N ASP A 24 3.54 -5.14 -7.77
CA ASP A 24 2.83 -3.98 -8.30
C ASP A 24 1.36 -3.98 -7.85
N LEU A 25 0.91 -2.90 -7.24
CA LEU A 25 -0.46 -2.72 -6.76
C LEU A 25 -1.31 -1.88 -7.72
N GLY A 26 -0.73 -1.37 -8.81
CA GLY A 26 -1.36 -0.47 -9.77
C GLY A 26 -1.09 1.00 -9.48
N ASP A 27 -1.28 1.84 -10.50
CA ASP A 27 -1.09 3.30 -10.44
C ASP A 27 0.26 3.73 -9.82
N GLY A 28 1.33 2.94 -10.00
CA GLY A 28 2.68 3.24 -9.52
C GLY A 28 2.94 2.86 -8.06
N TYR A 29 1.97 2.26 -7.36
CA TYR A 29 2.14 1.75 -6.00
C TYR A 29 2.74 0.35 -5.99
N ALA A 30 3.70 0.08 -5.09
CA ALA A 30 4.31 -1.25 -5.00
C ALA A 30 4.73 -1.62 -3.58
N ILE A 31 4.73 -2.94 -3.31
CA ILE A 31 5.26 -3.54 -2.07
C ILE A 31 6.48 -4.39 -2.41
N GLU A 32 7.54 -4.26 -1.63
CA GLU A 32 8.73 -5.10 -1.73
C GLU A 32 8.97 -5.82 -0.39
N ALA A 33 9.23 -7.12 -0.44
CA ALA A 33 9.80 -7.82 0.71
C ALA A 33 11.32 -7.62 0.70
N LYS A 34 11.86 -6.82 1.61
CA LYS A 34 13.31 -6.56 1.68
C LYS A 34 14.06 -7.75 2.24
N GLN A 35 13.54 -8.29 3.34
CA GLN A 35 14.21 -9.34 4.09
C GLN A 35 13.23 -10.16 4.90
N VAL A 36 13.56 -11.43 5.10
CA VAL A 36 12.93 -12.32 6.06
C VAL A 36 13.96 -12.72 7.12
N ASP A 37 13.56 -12.82 8.37
CA ASP A 37 14.46 -13.26 9.44
C ASP A 37 14.87 -14.74 9.29
N VAL A 38 15.97 -15.08 9.95
CA VAL A 38 16.51 -16.44 9.93
C VAL A 38 15.52 -17.48 10.48
N ASP A 39 14.63 -17.08 11.38
CA ASP A 39 13.64 -17.95 12.01
C ASP A 39 12.34 -18.09 11.18
N GLY A 40 12.17 -17.29 10.12
CA GLY A 40 10.98 -17.30 9.25
C GLY A 40 9.71 -16.80 9.93
N LYS A 41 9.84 -15.86 10.88
CA LYS A 41 8.75 -15.26 11.66
C LYS A 41 8.61 -13.76 11.46
N LYS A 42 9.55 -13.12 10.78
CA LYS A 42 9.53 -11.68 10.54
C LYS A 42 9.82 -11.38 9.08
N VAL A 43 9.11 -10.41 8.53
CA VAL A 43 9.38 -9.86 7.21
C VAL A 43 9.50 -8.34 7.32
N TRP A 44 10.49 -7.77 6.65
CA TRP A 44 10.60 -6.33 6.43
C TRP A 44 10.02 -5.99 5.07
N LEU A 45 8.95 -5.22 5.10
CA LEU A 45 8.24 -4.75 3.91
C LEU A 45 8.54 -3.28 3.67
N GLU A 46 8.60 -2.91 2.40
CA GLU A 46 8.77 -1.55 1.92
C GLU A 46 7.56 -1.20 1.04
N PHE A 47 6.93 -0.06 1.29
CA PHE A 47 5.87 0.50 0.46
C PHE A 47 6.41 1.70 -0.32
N SER A 48 6.15 1.72 -1.62
CA SER A 48 6.67 2.75 -2.52
C SER A 48 5.61 3.28 -3.49
N LYS A 49 5.80 4.52 -3.93
CA LYS A 49 5.01 5.18 -4.98
C LYS A 49 5.98 5.71 -6.03
N ASP A 50 5.78 5.30 -7.28
CA ASP A 50 6.62 5.67 -8.43
C ASP A 50 8.11 5.37 -8.21
N GLY A 51 8.39 4.34 -7.42
CA GLY A 51 9.75 3.90 -7.05
C GLY A 51 10.37 4.66 -5.87
N GLU A 52 9.71 5.68 -5.33
CA GLU A 52 10.14 6.39 -4.12
C GLU A 52 9.60 5.72 -2.86
N LEU A 53 10.45 5.59 -1.85
CA LEU A 53 10.08 5.04 -0.54
C LEU A 53 9.01 5.93 0.12
N VAL A 54 7.91 5.31 0.54
CA VAL A 54 6.84 5.97 1.29
C VAL A 54 6.94 5.61 2.77
N ASP A 55 6.99 4.32 3.07
CA ASP A 55 7.08 3.79 4.43
C ASP A 55 7.66 2.37 4.43
N ASP A 56 8.15 1.90 5.58
CA ASP A 56 8.68 0.56 5.77
C ASP A 56 8.44 0.02 7.19
N GLU A 57 8.21 -1.29 7.32
CA GLU A 57 7.91 -1.88 8.63
C GLU A 57 8.35 -3.35 8.74
N ILE A 58 8.72 -3.76 9.96
CA ILE A 58 9.01 -5.16 10.29
C ILE A 58 7.77 -5.81 10.90
N ILE A 59 7.18 -6.75 10.16
CA ILE A 59 5.98 -7.47 10.56
C ILE A 59 6.36 -8.83 11.13
N GLU A 60 5.91 -9.10 12.37
CA GLU A 60 6.07 -10.41 13.02
C GLU A 60 4.81 -11.25 12.79
N VAL A 61 4.98 -12.44 12.21
CA VAL A 61 3.88 -13.35 11.89
C VAL A 61 3.75 -14.49 12.88
N GLY A 62 2.51 -14.89 13.16
CA GLY A 62 2.23 -16.11 13.94
C GLY A 62 2.34 -15.94 15.44
N THR A 63 2.23 -14.71 15.96
CA THR A 63 2.34 -14.41 17.40
C THR A 63 1.09 -14.77 18.22
N GLY A 64 0.06 -15.35 17.60
CA GLY A 64 -1.24 -15.63 18.23
C GLY A 64 -2.14 -14.39 18.38
N ASP A 65 -1.58 -13.18 18.19
CA ASP A 65 -2.35 -11.96 17.99
C ASP A 65 -2.47 -11.66 16.48
N ALA A 66 -3.68 -11.86 15.93
CA ALA A 66 -3.95 -11.63 14.52
C ALA A 66 -3.69 -10.18 14.07
N LYS A 67 -3.63 -9.21 15.00
CA LYS A 67 -3.30 -7.81 14.67
C LYS A 67 -1.82 -7.60 14.35
N SER A 68 -0.93 -8.43 14.90
CA SER A 68 0.52 -8.30 14.68
C SER A 68 0.96 -8.55 13.24
N ASN A 69 0.13 -9.28 12.49
CA ASN A 69 0.35 -9.62 11.09
C ASN A 69 -0.11 -8.49 10.12
N THR A 70 -0.74 -7.42 10.63
CA THR A 70 -1.28 -6.34 9.81
C THR A 70 -0.44 -5.08 9.94
N TRP A 71 0.00 -4.56 8.80
CA TRP A 71 0.61 -3.24 8.67
C TRP A 71 -0.47 -2.24 8.23
N ASN A 72 -0.57 -1.12 8.95
CA ASN A 72 -1.31 0.06 8.47
C ASN A 72 -0.27 1.15 8.22
N VAL A 73 -0.22 1.66 6.98
CA VAL A 73 0.58 2.85 6.67
C VAL A 73 -0.30 4.05 6.91
N GLU A 74 0.13 4.90 7.84
CA GLU A 74 -0.51 6.16 8.18
C GLU A 74 0.38 7.31 7.70
N LEU A 75 -0.17 8.23 6.91
CA LEU A 75 0.55 9.38 6.38
C LEU A 75 -0.10 10.68 6.86
N ASP A 76 0.76 11.68 7.06
CA ASP A 76 0.37 13.03 7.41
C ASP A 76 0.23 13.93 6.18
N ASP A 77 -0.38 15.10 6.37
CA ASP A 77 -0.52 16.14 5.35
C ASP A 77 -1.27 15.71 4.07
N ILE A 78 -2.12 14.67 4.14
CA ILE A 78 -2.95 14.24 3.01
C ILE A 78 -4.20 15.10 2.93
N GLU A 79 -4.23 16.04 1.98
CA GLU A 79 -5.27 17.06 1.88
C GLU A 79 -5.47 17.87 3.19
N GLY A 80 -4.40 17.96 4.01
CA GLY A 80 -4.42 18.63 5.31
C GLY A 80 -5.02 17.81 6.46
N GLU A 81 -5.12 16.48 6.32
CA GLU A 81 -5.40 15.55 7.42
C GLU A 81 -4.15 14.75 7.78
N ASP A 82 -4.01 14.46 9.06
CA ASP A 82 -2.93 13.67 9.64
C ASP A 82 -3.43 12.26 10.01
N ASP A 83 -2.50 11.32 10.26
CA ASP A 83 -2.79 9.93 10.62
C ASP A 83 -3.73 9.22 9.63
N VAL A 84 -3.64 9.55 8.32
CA VAL A 84 -4.52 8.97 7.29
C VAL A 84 -4.02 7.58 6.92
N VAL A 85 -4.82 6.55 7.23
CA VAL A 85 -4.50 5.19 6.77
C VAL A 85 -4.64 5.10 5.25
N VAL A 86 -3.52 4.95 4.54
CA VAL A 86 -3.49 4.89 3.07
C VAL A 86 -3.34 3.47 2.52
N LEU A 87 -2.68 2.59 3.29
CA LEU A 87 -2.49 1.18 2.97
C LEU A 87 -2.82 0.33 4.19
N LYS A 88 -3.49 -0.80 3.97
CA LYS A 88 -3.54 -1.92 4.92
C LYS A 88 -3.07 -3.18 4.23
N LEU A 89 -2.16 -3.89 4.87
CA LEU A 89 -1.57 -5.11 4.34
C LEU A 89 -1.52 -6.16 5.45
N HIS A 90 -2.03 -7.36 5.16
CA HIS A 90 -1.97 -8.49 6.08
C HIS A 90 -1.03 -9.57 5.56
N VAL A 91 0.01 -9.86 6.33
CA VAL A 91 0.95 -10.95 6.05
C VAL A 91 0.39 -12.23 6.65
N ASN A 92 -0.07 -13.16 5.80
CA ASN A 92 -0.59 -14.44 6.25
C ASN A 92 0.52 -15.30 6.88
N GLN A 93 1.64 -15.45 6.15
CA GLN A 93 2.78 -16.26 6.59
C GLN A 93 4.05 -15.85 5.84
N VAL A 94 5.19 -16.28 6.37
CA VAL A 94 6.50 -16.07 5.78
C VAL A 94 7.21 -17.42 5.70
N PHE A 95 7.99 -17.64 4.63
CA PHE A 95 8.75 -18.86 4.44
C PHE A 95 10.21 -18.52 4.15
N GLN A 96 11.11 -19.07 4.98
CA GLN A 96 12.55 -18.99 4.84
C GLN A 96 13.07 -20.28 4.19
N GLY A 97 13.37 -20.22 2.89
CA GLY A 97 13.97 -21.34 2.16
C GLY A 97 15.50 -21.29 2.16
N ALA A 98 16.13 -22.37 1.68
CA ALA A 98 17.59 -22.43 1.55
C ALA A 98 18.14 -21.52 0.44
N VAL A 99 17.29 -21.18 -0.55
CA VAL A 99 17.65 -20.37 -1.71
C VAL A 99 16.79 -19.11 -1.75
N ASP A 100 15.49 -19.24 -1.50
CA ASP A 100 14.52 -18.16 -1.60
C ASP A 100 13.77 -17.96 -0.30
N SER A 101 13.54 -16.69 0.05
CA SER A 101 12.63 -16.29 1.11
C SER A 101 11.41 -15.61 0.48
N ILE A 102 10.22 -15.91 1.01
CA ILE A 102 8.96 -15.38 0.47
C ILE A 102 8.04 -14.92 1.61
N ALA A 103 7.28 -13.87 1.36
CA ALA A 103 6.16 -13.43 2.19
C ALA A 103 4.85 -13.67 1.44
N GLN A 104 3.87 -14.27 2.11
CA GLN A 104 2.52 -14.43 1.57
C GLN A 104 1.62 -13.35 2.17
N ILE A 105 1.10 -12.49 1.30
CA ILE A 105 0.14 -11.44 1.63
C ILE A 105 -1.26 -11.95 1.30
N GLU A 106 -2.20 -11.81 2.24
CA GLU A 106 -3.61 -12.17 2.06
C GLU A 106 -4.47 -11.13 2.79
N GLY A 107 -4.87 -10.10 2.05
CA GLY A 107 -5.52 -8.90 2.61
C GLY A 107 -4.74 -7.65 2.23
N LEU A 108 -5.26 -6.92 1.24
CA LEU A 108 -4.72 -5.67 0.76
C LEU A 108 -5.86 -4.66 0.59
N TRP A 109 -5.65 -3.47 1.13
CA TRP A 109 -6.51 -2.31 0.92
C TRP A 109 -5.63 -1.09 0.66
N LEU A 110 -5.89 -0.35 -0.41
CA LEU A 110 -5.08 0.80 -0.84
C LEU A 110 -5.96 1.87 -1.48
N ILE A 111 -5.77 3.12 -1.05
CA ILE A 111 -6.33 4.30 -1.71
C ILE A 111 -5.24 5.08 -2.45
N ASP A 112 -5.63 5.76 -3.52
CA ASP A 112 -4.78 6.67 -4.29
C ASP A 112 -4.61 8.00 -3.55
N TYR A 113 -3.88 7.96 -2.44
CA TYR A 113 -3.67 9.14 -1.60
C TYR A 113 -2.94 10.27 -2.34
N ALA A 114 -2.14 9.94 -3.36
CA ALA A 114 -1.39 10.93 -4.13
C ALA A 114 -2.30 11.80 -5.01
N ASN A 115 -3.49 11.30 -5.36
CA ASN A 115 -4.52 12.03 -6.10
C ASN A 115 -5.77 12.26 -5.23
N ALA A 116 -5.61 12.34 -3.91
CA ALA A 116 -6.68 12.76 -3.03
C ALA A 116 -7.16 14.18 -3.39
N MET A 117 -8.42 14.48 -3.08
CA MET A 117 -9.05 15.75 -3.42
C MET A 117 -9.94 16.24 -2.29
N THR A 118 -10.06 17.57 -2.18
CA THR A 118 -10.95 18.25 -1.26
C THR A 118 -12.06 18.97 -2.01
N ILE A 119 -13.31 18.69 -1.66
CA ILE A 119 -14.50 19.45 -2.07
C ILE A 119 -14.64 20.66 -1.15
N LYS A 120 -14.66 21.86 -1.72
CA LYS A 120 -14.77 23.12 -0.99
C LYS A 120 -16.18 23.68 -1.06
N SER A 121 -16.49 24.59 -0.14
CA SER A 121 -17.82 25.24 -0.10
C SER A 121 -18.05 26.23 -1.24
N ASP A 122 -16.98 26.67 -1.92
CA ASP A 122 -16.99 27.52 -3.10
C ASP A 122 -16.86 26.74 -4.42
N ASP A 123 -16.79 25.40 -4.37
CA ASP A 123 -16.84 24.58 -5.58
C ASP A 123 -18.24 24.62 -6.20
N GLU A 124 -18.29 24.59 -7.54
CA GLU A 124 -19.50 24.59 -8.33
C GLU A 124 -19.51 23.40 -9.30
N PHE A 125 -20.61 22.65 -9.35
CA PHE A 125 -20.78 21.48 -10.21
C PHE A 125 -21.92 21.71 -11.20
N ASP A 126 -21.64 22.42 -12.29
CA ASP A 126 -22.64 22.88 -13.27
C ASP A 126 -23.83 23.60 -12.58
N GLU A 127 -25.04 23.02 -12.65
CA GLU A 127 -26.25 23.60 -12.07
C GLU A 127 -26.35 23.33 -10.56
N LEU A 128 -25.56 22.38 -10.03
CA LEU A 128 -25.40 22.15 -8.59
C LEU A 128 -24.24 23.00 -8.06
N ASN A 129 -24.49 24.30 -7.93
CA ASN A 129 -23.49 25.34 -7.62
C ASN A 129 -23.48 25.82 -6.16
N LYS A 130 -24.21 25.16 -5.25
CA LYS A 130 -24.28 25.53 -3.84
C LYS A 130 -23.92 24.37 -2.94
N VAL A 131 -22.63 24.25 -2.63
CA VAL A 131 -22.08 23.21 -1.77
C VAL A 131 -22.26 23.58 -0.28
N SER A 132 -22.64 22.58 0.52
CA SER A 132 -22.72 22.67 1.98
C SER A 132 -22.15 21.40 2.59
N ILE A 133 -21.14 21.55 3.44
CA ILE A 133 -20.43 20.47 4.12
C ILE A 133 -20.83 20.48 5.59
N ASN A 134 -21.38 19.38 6.08
CA ASN A 134 -21.78 19.23 7.48
C ASN A 134 -21.35 17.86 8.01
N GLY A 135 -20.15 17.82 8.61
CA GLY A 135 -19.56 16.60 9.16
C GLY A 135 -19.47 15.49 8.09
N PRO A 136 -20.19 14.36 8.25
CA PRO A 136 -20.20 13.25 7.29
C PRO A 136 -21.07 13.51 6.04
N THR A 137 -21.81 14.62 5.96
CA THR A 137 -22.81 14.87 4.90
C THR A 137 -22.36 16.00 3.97
N LEU A 138 -22.30 15.69 2.67
CA LEU A 138 -22.19 16.68 1.60
C LEU A 138 -23.59 16.95 1.02
N THR A 139 -24.01 18.21 0.96
CA THR A 139 -25.25 18.61 0.28
C THR A 139 -24.95 19.64 -0.78
N ILE A 140 -25.28 19.34 -2.03
CA ILE A 140 -25.10 20.23 -3.17
C ILE A 140 -26.49 20.59 -3.73
N ARG A 141 -26.74 21.87 -3.95
CA ARG A 141 -28.01 22.39 -4.46
C ARG A 141 -27.75 23.32 -5.64
N ASN A 142 -28.78 23.58 -6.43
CA ASN A 142 -28.85 24.71 -7.33
C ASN A 142 -29.31 25.96 -6.56
N ASP A 143 -28.61 27.08 -6.72
CA ASP A 143 -29.06 28.38 -6.16
C ASP A 143 -30.13 29.04 -7.03
N ASP A 144 -30.07 28.79 -8.35
CA ASP A 144 -30.97 29.35 -9.36
C ASP A 144 -32.08 28.38 -9.79
N THR A 145 -33.05 28.90 -10.56
CA THR A 145 -34.14 28.07 -11.09
C THR A 145 -33.63 27.11 -12.16
N PHE A 146 -33.79 25.81 -11.92
CA PHE A 146 -33.55 24.77 -12.93
C PHE A 146 -34.84 24.47 -13.71
N THR A 147 -34.82 24.65 -15.04
CA THR A 147 -36.00 24.44 -15.89
C THR A 147 -35.99 23.06 -16.52
N LEU A 148 -37.05 22.27 -16.28
CA LEU A 148 -37.29 21.01 -16.96
C LEU A 148 -37.99 21.26 -18.30
N SER A 149 -37.23 21.62 -19.32
CA SER A 149 -37.76 21.83 -20.67
C SER A 149 -38.33 20.52 -21.21
N ARG A 150 -39.49 20.60 -21.89
CA ARG A 150 -40.10 19.41 -22.48
C ARG A 150 -39.33 18.96 -23.71
N ASP A 151 -39.40 17.67 -24.00
CA ASP A 151 -38.69 17.03 -25.13
C ASP A 151 -37.17 17.32 -25.14
N SER A 152 -36.54 17.40 -23.96
CA SER A 152 -35.13 17.73 -23.82
C SER A 152 -34.37 16.77 -22.91
N THR A 153 -33.06 16.96 -22.90
CA THR A 153 -32.15 16.44 -21.89
C THR A 153 -31.54 17.65 -21.21
N GLU A 154 -31.68 17.75 -19.89
CA GLU A 154 -31.13 18.87 -19.11
C GLU A 154 -30.00 18.33 -18.23
N LYS A 155 -28.79 18.89 -18.37
CA LYS A 155 -27.62 18.50 -17.58
C LYS A 155 -27.77 19.03 -16.15
N ILE A 156 -27.47 18.20 -15.16
CA ILE A 156 -27.52 18.57 -13.73
C ILE A 156 -26.11 18.94 -13.26
N ALA A 157 -25.21 17.97 -13.26
CA ALA A 157 -23.83 18.08 -12.77
C ALA A 157 -23.07 16.80 -13.17
N GLU A 158 -21.78 16.89 -13.52
CA GLU A 158 -20.86 15.74 -13.55
C GLU A 158 -21.43 14.44 -14.17
N GLY A 159 -21.88 14.53 -15.43
CA GLY A 159 -22.46 13.40 -16.17
C GLY A 159 -23.90 13.04 -15.76
N MET A 160 -24.43 13.60 -14.67
CA MET A 160 -25.83 13.47 -14.28
C MET A 160 -26.73 14.40 -15.11
N SER A 161 -27.84 13.87 -15.60
CA SER A 161 -28.81 14.61 -16.42
C SER A 161 -30.24 14.15 -16.14
N PHE A 162 -31.22 14.99 -16.47
CA PHE A 162 -32.62 14.58 -16.59
C PHE A 162 -32.97 14.34 -18.06
N LYS A 163 -33.75 13.28 -18.33
CA LYS A 163 -34.48 13.14 -19.58
C LYS A 163 -35.93 13.53 -19.35
N ILE A 164 -36.42 14.53 -20.10
CA ILE A 164 -37.79 15.03 -19.98
C ILE A 164 -38.59 14.60 -21.21
N ALA A 165 -39.79 14.07 -20.99
CA ALA A 165 -40.65 13.61 -22.07
C ALA A 165 -41.32 14.78 -22.82
N ASP A 166 -41.64 14.55 -24.09
CA ASP A 166 -42.60 15.38 -24.82
C ASP A 166 -44.02 15.10 -24.30
N THR A 167 -44.57 16.01 -23.50
CA THR A 167 -45.91 15.91 -22.90
C THR A 167 -46.63 17.25 -22.95
N PRO A 168 -47.97 17.30 -22.90
CA PRO A 168 -48.70 18.56 -22.79
C PRO A 168 -48.30 19.39 -21.56
N ALA A 169 -48.62 20.68 -21.55
CA ALA A 169 -48.28 21.60 -20.45
C ALA A 169 -48.84 21.18 -19.07
N THR A 170 -49.89 20.36 -19.05
CA THR A 170 -50.57 19.86 -17.84
C THR A 170 -49.95 18.58 -17.27
N GLU A 171 -48.96 18.00 -17.94
CA GLU A 171 -48.26 16.80 -17.50
C GLU A 171 -46.76 17.04 -17.54
N LEU A 172 -46.05 16.52 -16.54
CA LEU A 172 -44.60 16.54 -16.47
C LEU A 172 -44.11 15.13 -16.11
N ARG A 173 -43.26 14.56 -16.97
CA ARG A 173 -42.68 13.23 -16.77
C ARG A 173 -41.20 13.27 -17.14
N TYR A 174 -40.35 12.87 -16.22
CA TYR A 174 -38.89 12.91 -16.36
C TYR A 174 -38.24 11.82 -15.51
N TYR A 175 -36.99 11.49 -15.81
CA TYR A 175 -36.16 10.62 -14.98
C TYR A 175 -34.68 11.06 -15.01
N PRO A 176 -33.95 10.89 -13.89
CA PRO A 176 -32.51 11.13 -13.87
C PRO A 176 -31.74 9.97 -14.50
N PHE A 177 -30.60 10.25 -15.11
CA PHE A 177 -29.65 9.25 -15.57
C PHE A 177 -28.21 9.80 -15.46
N VAL A 178 -27.22 8.91 -15.56
CA VAL A 178 -25.80 9.27 -15.59
C VAL A 178 -25.18 8.81 -16.90
N GLU A 179 -24.47 9.70 -17.56
CA GLU A 179 -23.63 9.40 -18.71
C GLU A 179 -22.24 9.02 -18.25
N LYS A 180 -21.70 7.95 -18.83
CA LYS A 180 -20.33 7.51 -18.57
C LYS A 180 -19.65 7.26 -19.92
N ILE A 181 -18.44 7.76 -20.06
CA ILE A 181 -17.57 7.36 -21.17
C ILE A 181 -17.01 6.00 -20.79
N VAL A 182 -17.32 4.98 -21.58
CA VAL A 182 -16.66 3.68 -21.46
C VAL A 182 -15.39 3.77 -22.30
N GLY A 183 -14.28 4.13 -21.66
CA GLY A 183 -12.97 4.06 -22.32
C GLY A 183 -12.52 2.61 -22.45
N GLU A 184 -11.69 2.32 -23.46
CA GLU A 184 -10.93 1.06 -23.56
C GLU A 184 -9.79 0.98 -22.50
N GLY A 185 -9.78 1.90 -21.53
CA GLY A 185 -8.82 2.01 -20.41
C GLY A 185 -9.46 1.95 -19.01
N ASP A 186 -10.79 1.81 -18.91
CA ASP A 186 -11.47 1.35 -17.68
C ASP A 186 -11.66 -0.19 -17.74
N GLY A 187 -10.76 -0.88 -18.45
CA GLY A 187 -10.48 -2.27 -18.09
C GLY A 187 -10.18 -2.32 -16.59
N PRO A 188 -10.37 -3.47 -15.92
CA PRO A 188 -9.90 -3.59 -14.54
C PRO A 188 -8.50 -2.99 -14.51
N ILE A 189 -8.23 -2.04 -13.60
CA ILE A 189 -6.86 -1.81 -13.12
C ILE A 189 -6.28 -3.22 -13.06
N GLU A 190 -5.23 -3.53 -13.83
CA GLU A 190 -4.68 -4.89 -13.84
C GLU A 190 -4.29 -5.16 -12.41
N LYS A 191 -5.22 -5.77 -11.67
CA LYS A 191 -5.01 -6.15 -10.30
C LYS A 191 -3.80 -7.04 -10.36
N PRO A 192 -2.89 -6.96 -9.38
CA PRO A 192 -1.84 -7.97 -9.28
C PRO A 192 -2.52 -9.32 -9.49
N THR A 193 -1.99 -10.11 -10.41
CA THR A 193 -2.58 -11.41 -10.71
C THR A 193 -2.27 -12.29 -9.50
N PRO A 194 -3.27 -12.83 -8.79
CA PRO A 194 -3.00 -13.77 -7.71
C PRO A 194 -2.22 -14.96 -8.26
N ASP A 195 -1.27 -15.49 -7.49
CA ASP A 195 -0.58 -16.71 -7.88
C ASP A 195 -1.62 -17.84 -8.08
N GLU A 196 -1.73 -18.36 -9.30
CA GLU A 196 -2.44 -19.62 -9.54
C GLU A 196 -1.69 -20.72 -8.80
N ASN A 197 -2.20 -21.07 -7.63
CA ASN A 197 -1.88 -22.20 -6.75
C ASN A 197 -0.89 -23.23 -7.35
N LYS A 198 0.39 -22.87 -7.45
CA LYS A 198 1.46 -23.83 -7.64
C LYS A 198 1.72 -24.42 -6.27
N THR A 199 1.11 -25.58 -6.02
CA THR A 199 1.53 -26.46 -4.94
C THR A 199 3.03 -26.68 -5.06
N VAL A 200 3.81 -26.02 -4.20
CA VAL A 200 5.19 -26.42 -3.94
C VAL A 200 5.09 -27.74 -3.19
N GLU A 201 5.19 -28.86 -3.92
CA GLU A 201 5.36 -30.17 -3.31
C GLU A 201 6.69 -30.18 -2.54
N VAL A 202 6.61 -29.94 -1.23
CA VAL A 202 7.73 -30.18 -0.31
C VAL A 202 7.86 -31.69 -0.14
N ASN A 203 8.71 -32.33 -0.95
CA ASN A 203 9.12 -33.71 -0.77
C ASN A 203 9.85 -33.86 0.57
N LYS A 204 9.11 -34.25 1.61
CA LYS A 204 9.67 -34.80 2.84
C LYS A 204 10.25 -36.18 2.53
N THR A 205 11.55 -36.25 2.32
CA THR A 205 12.28 -37.52 2.41
C THR A 205 12.78 -37.63 3.85
N VAL A 206 12.06 -38.41 4.66
CA VAL A 206 12.55 -38.92 5.94
C VAL A 206 13.34 -40.18 5.62
N GLU A 207 14.66 -40.15 5.75
CA GLU A 207 15.44 -41.37 5.95
C GLU A 207 15.91 -41.43 7.40
N GLU A 208 15.23 -42.28 8.18
CA GLU A 208 15.83 -42.92 9.34
C GLU A 208 16.75 -44.02 8.85
N ASN A 209 18.03 -44.00 9.27
CA ASN A 209 18.68 -45.24 9.68
C ASN A 209 19.81 -45.02 10.69
N LYS A 210 19.86 -45.97 11.63
CA LYS A 210 20.55 -45.93 12.93
C LYS A 210 22.04 -46.29 12.89
N THR A 211 22.76 -45.71 13.88
CA THR A 211 23.89 -46.22 14.71
C THR A 211 25.18 -46.72 14.06
N VAL A 212 26.34 -46.24 14.57
CA VAL A 212 27.31 -46.95 15.45
C VAL A 212 28.31 -45.95 16.06
N GLU A 213 28.74 -46.25 17.29
CA GLU A 213 29.63 -45.54 18.24
C GLU A 213 31.09 -45.34 17.76
N GLU A 214 31.82 -44.32 18.23
CA GLU A 214 32.73 -44.37 19.40
C GLU A 214 33.81 -43.25 19.41
N ASN A 215 33.93 -42.56 20.55
CA ASN A 215 35.11 -41.95 21.21
C ASN A 215 36.17 -41.11 20.44
N LYS A 216 36.32 -39.82 20.83
CA LYS A 216 37.44 -39.34 21.70
C LYS A 216 37.40 -37.83 22.00
N THR A 217 37.73 -37.54 23.25
CA THR A 217 37.94 -36.27 23.95
C THR A 217 39.15 -35.46 23.44
N VAL A 218 39.16 -34.15 23.69
CA VAL A 218 40.24 -33.31 24.28
C VAL A 218 40.44 -31.93 23.60
N GLU A 219 40.08 -30.90 24.39
CA GLU A 219 40.73 -29.59 24.67
C GLU A 219 41.02 -28.51 23.60
N THR A 220 40.41 -27.34 23.85
CA THR A 220 40.96 -25.97 23.67
C THR A 220 42.25 -25.75 24.46
N PRO A 221 43.18 -24.87 24.01
CA PRO A 221 43.23 -23.53 24.62
C PRO A 221 43.74 -22.42 23.67
N GLY A 222 43.44 -21.15 23.99
CA GLY A 222 44.26 -20.04 23.46
C GLY A 222 43.61 -18.66 23.39
N GLU A 223 43.38 -18.08 24.55
CA GLU A 223 43.12 -16.66 24.80
C GLU A 223 44.26 -15.76 24.25
N ASN A 224 43.93 -14.62 23.67
CA ASN A 224 44.78 -13.42 23.70
C ASN A 224 43.95 -12.14 23.53
N SER A 225 43.96 -11.37 24.61
CA SER A 225 43.50 -9.98 24.77
C SER A 225 44.50 -9.01 24.13
N VAL A 226 44.02 -7.99 23.39
CA VAL A 226 44.71 -6.70 23.24
C VAL A 226 43.69 -5.55 23.13
N GLU A 227 44.08 -4.44 23.72
CA GLU A 227 43.38 -3.24 24.18
C GLU A 227 42.61 -2.39 23.13
N GLU A 228 41.61 -1.69 23.68
CA GLU A 228 40.82 -0.60 23.10
C GLU A 228 41.61 0.73 23.10
N PRO A 229 41.30 1.67 22.19
CA PRO A 229 41.36 3.09 22.54
C PRO A 229 40.03 3.81 22.32
N THR A 230 39.74 4.71 23.26
CA THR A 230 38.49 5.43 23.49
C THR A 230 38.26 6.67 22.59
N THR A 231 36.97 6.87 22.24
CA THR A 231 36.18 8.12 21.98
C THR A 231 36.38 8.94 20.68
N PRO A 232 35.36 9.73 20.21
CA PRO A 232 33.93 9.84 20.62
C PRO A 232 32.89 9.67 19.48
N ALA A 233 31.62 9.59 19.90
CA ALA A 233 30.42 9.24 19.14
C ALA A 233 30.00 10.20 18.01
N GLU A 234 29.41 9.63 16.96
CA GLU A 234 28.41 10.26 16.08
C GLU A 234 27.32 9.21 15.82
N LYS A 235 26.04 9.54 16.06
CA LYS A 235 24.89 8.63 15.88
C LYS A 235 24.50 8.53 14.40
N PRO A 236 24.20 7.35 13.87
CA PRO A 236 23.23 7.21 12.79
C PRO A 236 21.87 6.76 13.32
N ASP A 237 20.83 7.12 12.58
CA ASP A 237 19.43 6.81 12.85
C ASP A 237 19.17 5.31 13.06
N LYS A 238 18.25 5.00 13.97
CA LYS A 238 17.91 3.63 14.35
C LYS A 238 16.97 3.04 13.31
N THR A 239 17.49 2.18 12.45
CA THR A 239 16.68 1.16 11.77
C THR A 239 16.33 0.05 12.78
N PRO A 240 15.06 -0.38 12.92
CA PRO A 240 14.70 -1.54 13.74
C PRO A 240 15.36 -2.81 13.18
N GLY A 241 16.08 -3.56 14.02
CA GLY A 241 17.05 -4.56 13.56
C GLY A 241 16.53 -5.99 13.46
N PHE A 242 16.84 -6.66 12.35
CA PHE A 242 17.11 -8.10 12.36
C PHE A 242 18.44 -8.31 13.09
N GLY A 243 18.40 -8.89 14.29
CA GLY A 243 19.60 -9.10 15.07
C GLY A 243 20.51 -10.17 14.47
N VAL A 244 21.40 -9.83 13.54
CA VAL A 244 22.62 -10.62 13.25
C VAL A 244 23.78 -9.68 12.89
N VAL A 245 24.88 -9.78 13.65
CA VAL A 245 26.15 -9.07 13.43
C VAL A 245 26.91 -9.72 12.27
N LEU A 246 27.08 -9.02 11.15
CA LEU A 246 28.11 -9.30 10.15
C LEU A 246 28.74 -8.00 9.65
N GLY A 247 30.09 -7.95 9.64
CA GLY A 247 30.89 -6.74 9.53
C GLY A 247 31.03 -6.14 8.13
N LEU A 248 31.15 -4.80 8.14
CA LEU A 248 31.85 -3.87 7.22
C LEU A 248 32.03 -4.27 5.74
N VAL A 249 31.56 -3.41 4.83
CA VAL A 249 32.36 -2.56 3.91
C VAL A 249 31.42 -1.72 3.01
N GLY A 250 31.70 -0.42 2.84
CA GLY A 250 31.41 0.30 1.59
C GLY A 250 30.68 1.65 1.69
N LEU A 251 31.40 2.69 2.10
CA LEU A 251 30.96 4.10 2.10
C LEU A 251 31.08 4.71 0.69
N LEU A 252 29.99 5.25 0.12
CA LEU A 252 30.02 6.16 -1.02
C LEU A 252 28.99 7.29 -0.85
N ALA A 253 29.46 8.43 -0.35
CA ALA A 253 28.74 9.70 -0.41
C ALA A 253 29.10 10.41 -1.72
N VAL A 254 28.11 10.79 -2.52
CA VAL A 254 28.27 11.76 -3.61
C VAL A 254 27.50 13.02 -3.24
N VAL A 255 28.25 14.03 -2.79
CA VAL A 255 27.75 15.39 -2.59
C VAL A 255 27.76 16.11 -3.93
N TYR A 256 26.60 16.59 -4.40
CA TYR A 256 26.53 17.51 -5.53
C TYR A 256 26.31 18.94 -5.02
N LEU A 257 27.32 19.79 -5.17
CA LEU A 257 27.29 21.22 -4.84
C LEU A 257 27.82 22.01 -6.06
N VAL A 258 26.95 22.69 -6.80
CA VAL A 258 27.32 23.81 -7.70
C VAL A 258 26.12 24.77 -7.77
N ARG A 259 26.12 25.88 -7.01
CA ARG A 259 26.63 27.23 -7.32
C ARG A 259 25.67 28.08 -8.16
N ARG A 260 24.92 28.96 -7.47
CA ARG A 260 24.17 30.10 -8.03
C ARG A 260 25.18 31.13 -8.57
N ASN A 261 24.97 31.62 -9.79
CA ASN A 261 25.70 32.75 -10.33
C ASN A 261 24.67 33.77 -10.87
N ASN A 262 24.69 34.96 -10.24
CA ASN A 262 24.03 36.24 -10.52
C ASN A 262 22.49 36.28 -10.55
#